data_AF-A0A354M645-F1
#
_entry.id   AF-A0A354M645-F1
#
_cell.length_a   1.000
_cell.length_b   1.000
_cell.length_c   1.000
_cell.angle_alpha   90.00
_cell.angle_beta   90.00
_cell.angle_gamma   90.00
#
_symmetry.space_group_name_H-M   'P 1'
#
loop_
_entity.id
_entity.type
_entity.pdbx_description
1 polymer ?
#
loop_
_entity_poly.entity_id
_entity_poly.type
_entity_poly.pdbx_seq_one_letter_code
_entity_poly.pdbx_strand_id
1 'polypeptide(L)'
;MFSDAHASYVMSNQTQKYKNMDESIKMMNLWFQAEWAVFQNPERFEGVKKGLKVRFDKNVEDEVKRAVKEFCKWLREIFLFPIQIVIYIKNTDYVKLQNGEKVSAKFWGPYIDTKMPYASIAVGWFDSELTGAAKDNQLATILCSIGHELSHYYQWLSDPKWSEEKSKAEIMREERQAKYYSKQIVDYYANTREHP
;
A
#
# COMPACT_ATOMS: atom_id res chain seq x y z
N MET A 1 -31.94 4.78 0.76
CA MET A 1 -32.12 3.56 1.57
C MET A 1 -31.71 2.37 0.72
N PHE A 2 -30.47 1.90 0.85
CA PHE A 2 -30.11 0.58 0.34
C PHE A 2 -30.61 -0.45 1.37
N SER A 3 -31.28 -1.51 0.92
CA SER A 3 -31.96 -2.46 1.81
C SER A 3 -30.98 -3.37 2.56
N ASP A 4 -31.30 -3.70 3.81
CA ASP A 4 -30.52 -4.60 4.69
C ASP A 4 -30.19 -5.96 4.05
N ALA A 5 -30.99 -6.37 3.07
CA ALA A 5 -30.78 -7.59 2.29
C ALA A 5 -29.53 -7.53 1.39
N HIS A 6 -29.22 -6.36 0.80
CA HIS A 6 -28.04 -6.21 -0.05
C HIS A 6 -26.75 -6.17 0.78
N ALA A 7 -26.78 -5.48 1.93
CA ALA A 7 -25.69 -5.49 2.89
C ALA A 7 -25.41 -6.91 3.41
N SER A 8 -26.47 -7.66 3.76
CA SER A 8 -26.36 -9.04 4.23
C SER A 8 -25.79 -10.00 3.17
N TYR A 9 -26.15 -9.82 1.89
CA TYR A 9 -25.65 -10.63 0.78
C TYR A 9 -24.16 -10.36 0.47
N VAL A 10 -23.74 -9.09 0.52
CA VAL A 10 -22.33 -8.71 0.34
C VAL A 10 -21.50 -9.26 1.51
N MET A 11 -22.00 -9.13 2.74
CA MET A 11 -21.36 -9.72 3.93
C MET A 11 -21.24 -11.24 3.85
N SER A 12 -22.27 -11.95 3.38
CA SER A 12 -22.22 -13.41 3.27
C SER A 12 -21.21 -13.90 2.24
N ASN A 13 -21.14 -13.24 1.07
CA ASN A 13 -20.18 -13.58 0.02
C ASN A 13 -18.74 -13.22 0.40
N GLN A 14 -18.54 -12.10 1.11
CA GLN A 14 -17.24 -11.74 1.67
C GLN A 14 -16.81 -12.72 2.76
N THR A 15 -17.69 -13.07 3.69
CA THR A 15 -17.39 -14.06 4.73
C THR A 15 -16.95 -15.40 4.11
N GLN A 16 -17.54 -15.79 2.98
CA GLN A 16 -17.12 -16.98 2.23
C GLN A 16 -15.75 -16.81 1.56
N LYS A 17 -15.44 -15.63 0.98
CA LYS A 17 -14.10 -15.28 0.46
C LYS A 17 -13.03 -15.35 1.56
N TYR A 18 -13.30 -14.79 2.76
CA TYR A 18 -12.40 -14.80 3.91
C TYR A 18 -12.26 -16.17 4.58
N LYS A 19 -13.30 -17.01 4.56
CA LYS A 19 -13.25 -18.39 5.07
C LYS A 19 -12.33 -19.30 4.26
N ASN A 20 -12.22 -19.04 2.96
CA ASN A 20 -11.41 -19.83 2.02
C ASN A 20 -10.02 -19.23 1.75
N MET A 21 -9.71 -18.07 2.32
CA MET A 21 -8.39 -17.46 2.25
C MET A 21 -7.43 -18.13 3.24
N ASP A 22 -6.21 -18.40 2.77
CA ASP A 22 -5.09 -18.90 3.57
C ASP A 22 -4.92 -18.10 4.89
N GLU A 23 -4.49 -18.74 5.98
CA GLU A 23 -4.33 -18.07 7.28
C GLU A 23 -3.36 -16.89 7.23
N SER A 24 -2.35 -16.97 6.34
CA SER A 24 -1.43 -15.87 6.04
C SER A 24 -2.17 -14.60 5.56
N ILE A 25 -3.28 -14.75 4.85
CA ILE A 25 -4.12 -13.68 4.33
C ILE A 25 -5.02 -13.10 5.44
N LYS A 26 -5.47 -13.94 6.38
CA LYS A 26 -6.24 -13.49 7.56
C LYS A 26 -5.42 -12.56 8.46
N MET A 27 -4.10 -12.58 8.37
CA MET A 27 -3.23 -11.65 9.10
C MET A 27 -3.29 -10.23 8.51
N MET A 28 -3.55 -10.08 7.20
CA MET A 28 -3.66 -8.81 6.45
C MET A 28 -4.97 -8.03 6.71
N ASN A 29 -5.55 -8.15 7.90
CA ASN A 29 -6.85 -7.56 8.27
C ASN A 29 -6.96 -6.07 7.92
N LEU A 30 -5.92 -5.27 8.15
CA LEU A 30 -5.92 -3.84 7.81
C LEU A 30 -6.18 -3.58 6.32
N TRP A 31 -5.54 -4.34 5.43
CA TRP A 31 -5.67 -4.13 3.98
C TRP A 31 -7.04 -4.58 3.46
N PHE A 32 -7.64 -5.59 4.10
CA PHE A 32 -8.99 -6.04 3.80
C PHE A 32 -10.09 -5.16 4.41
N GLN A 33 -9.79 -4.41 5.47
CA GLN A 33 -10.71 -3.43 6.04
C GLN A 33 -11.06 -2.29 5.07
N ALA A 34 -10.29 -2.09 4.00
CA ALA A 34 -10.65 -1.17 2.93
C ALA A 34 -12.02 -1.46 2.32
N GLU A 35 -12.40 -2.73 2.15
CA GLU A 35 -13.71 -3.10 1.60
C GLU A 35 -14.84 -2.63 2.54
N TRP A 36 -14.61 -2.73 3.85
CA TRP A 36 -15.53 -2.25 4.88
C TRP A 36 -15.61 -0.73 4.94
N ALA A 37 -14.48 -0.03 4.84
CA ALA A 37 -14.47 1.43 4.80
C ALA A 37 -15.32 1.99 3.65
N VAL A 38 -15.26 1.33 2.49
CA VAL A 38 -16.10 1.65 1.32
C VAL A 38 -17.58 1.44 1.60
N PHE A 39 -17.93 0.33 2.25
CA PHE A 39 -19.32 0.03 2.59
C PHE A 39 -19.88 1.03 3.62
N GLN A 40 -19.09 1.43 4.61
CA GLN A 40 -19.53 2.32 5.68
C GLN A 40 -19.67 3.79 5.24
N ASN A 41 -18.89 4.23 4.25
CA ASN A 41 -18.88 5.63 3.80
C ASN A 41 -18.92 5.71 2.26
N PRO A 42 -19.96 5.18 1.58
CA PRO A 42 -19.99 5.03 0.13
C PRO A 42 -19.83 6.37 -0.62
N GLU A 43 -20.34 7.46 -0.05
CA GLU A 43 -20.24 8.82 -0.60
C GLU A 43 -18.79 9.31 -0.75
N ARG A 44 -17.87 8.87 0.12
CA ARG A 44 -16.43 9.20 0.01
C ARG A 44 -15.78 8.59 -1.23
N PHE A 45 -16.34 7.49 -1.73
CA PHE A 45 -15.75 6.69 -2.81
C PHE A 45 -16.54 6.82 -4.12
N GLU A 46 -17.67 7.53 -4.11
CA GLU A 46 -18.49 7.79 -5.28
C GLU A 46 -17.80 8.80 -6.21
N GLY A 47 -17.76 8.51 -7.51
CA GLY A 47 -17.13 9.38 -8.52
C GLY A 47 -15.59 9.47 -8.44
N VAL A 48 -14.94 8.86 -7.43
CA VAL A 48 -13.48 8.91 -7.25
C VAL A 48 -12.78 7.91 -8.18
N LYS A 49 -11.65 8.33 -8.76
CA LYS A 49 -10.79 7.43 -9.54
C LYS A 49 -10.27 6.32 -8.63
N LYS A 50 -10.28 5.09 -9.11
CA LYS A 50 -9.82 3.90 -8.38
C LYS A 50 -8.48 3.39 -8.90
N GLY A 51 -7.83 2.50 -8.14
CA GLY A 51 -6.69 1.71 -8.60
C GLY A 51 -5.32 2.11 -8.05
N LEU A 52 -4.33 1.25 -8.31
CA LEU A 52 -2.93 1.47 -7.96
C LEU A 52 -2.12 1.80 -9.22
N LYS A 53 -1.54 3.01 -9.28
CA LYS A 53 -0.66 3.44 -10.38
C LYS A 53 0.79 3.59 -9.88
N VAL A 54 1.74 3.22 -10.73
CA VAL A 54 3.17 3.48 -10.50
C VAL A 54 3.71 4.43 -11.57
N ARG A 55 4.60 5.34 -11.19
CA ARG A 55 5.38 6.21 -12.08
C ARG A 55 6.85 6.16 -11.68
N PHE A 56 7.73 6.17 -12.67
CA PHE A 56 9.18 6.10 -12.47
C PHE A 56 9.81 7.40 -12.94
N ASP A 57 10.77 7.91 -12.18
CA ASP A 57 11.66 8.95 -12.66
C ASP A 57 12.57 8.40 -13.79
N LYS A 58 13.21 9.32 -14.52
CA LYS A 58 14.22 8.94 -15.52
C LYS A 58 15.38 8.22 -14.84
N ASN A 59 15.97 7.26 -15.54
CA ASN A 59 17.15 6.50 -15.11
C ASN A 59 16.97 5.64 -13.84
N VAL A 60 15.74 5.33 -13.43
CA VAL A 60 15.54 4.22 -12.48
C VAL A 60 15.94 2.91 -13.18
N GLU A 61 16.68 2.05 -12.49
CA GLU A 61 17.12 0.75 -13.01
C GLU A 61 15.96 -0.14 -13.48
N ASP A 62 16.15 -0.84 -14.59
CA ASP A 62 15.09 -1.63 -15.24
C ASP A 62 14.64 -2.81 -14.39
N GLU A 63 15.56 -3.40 -13.61
CA GLU A 63 15.24 -4.46 -12.67
C GLU A 63 14.34 -3.98 -11.53
N VAL A 64 14.60 -2.77 -11.00
CA VAL A 64 13.71 -2.11 -10.03
C VAL A 64 12.34 -1.86 -10.65
N LYS A 65 12.29 -1.36 -11.89
CA LYS A 65 11.00 -1.15 -12.60
C LYS A 65 10.23 -2.46 -12.74
N ARG A 66 10.90 -3.55 -13.10
CA ARG A 66 10.30 -4.88 -13.26
C ARG A 66 9.71 -5.37 -11.94
N ALA A 67 10.53 -5.43 -10.89
CA ALA A 67 10.11 -5.92 -9.57
C ALA A 67 8.92 -5.12 -9.02
N VAL A 68 8.97 -3.79 -9.09
CA VAL A 68 7.88 -2.92 -8.63
C VAL A 68 6.61 -3.12 -9.45
N LYS A 69 6.71 -3.24 -10.79
CA LYS A 69 5.52 -3.46 -11.65
C LYS A 69 4.86 -4.81 -11.36
N GLU A 70 5.65 -5.86 -11.22
CA GLU A 70 5.16 -7.21 -10.90
C GLU A 70 4.47 -7.24 -9.53
N PHE A 71 5.11 -6.66 -8.51
CA PHE A 71 4.53 -6.55 -7.17
C PHE A 71 3.22 -5.75 -7.19
N CYS A 72 3.21 -4.57 -7.80
CA CYS A 72 1.99 -3.74 -7.90
C CYS A 72 0.89 -4.41 -8.73
N LYS A 73 1.24 -5.24 -9.73
CA LYS A 73 0.26 -6.02 -10.50
C LYS A 73 -0.41 -7.06 -9.61
N TRP A 74 0.39 -7.84 -8.90
CA TRP A 74 -0.09 -8.84 -7.96
C TRP A 74 -0.97 -8.22 -6.85
N LEU A 75 -0.57 -7.08 -6.29
CA LEU A 75 -1.39 -6.37 -5.30
C LEU A 75 -2.79 -6.01 -5.82
N ARG A 76 -2.91 -5.61 -7.10
CA ARG A 76 -4.21 -5.29 -7.71
C ARG A 76 -5.11 -6.51 -7.92
N GLU A 77 -4.55 -7.71 -7.95
CA GLU A 77 -5.31 -8.95 -8.10
C GLU A 77 -5.96 -9.38 -6.78
N ILE A 78 -5.39 -8.93 -5.64
CA ILE A 78 -5.77 -9.41 -4.30
C ILE A 78 -6.50 -8.34 -3.47
N PHE A 79 -6.11 -7.07 -3.60
CA PHE A 79 -6.60 -5.98 -2.76
C PHE A 79 -7.35 -4.90 -3.53
N LEU A 80 -8.32 -4.28 -2.87
CA LEU A 80 -9.06 -3.14 -3.40
C LEU A 80 -8.29 -1.83 -3.22
N PHE A 81 -8.26 -1.03 -4.28
CA PHE A 81 -7.78 0.35 -4.24
C PHE A 81 -8.95 1.30 -4.53
N PRO A 82 -9.79 1.59 -3.52
CA PRO A 82 -11.03 2.34 -3.72
C PRO A 82 -10.82 3.83 -4.02
N ILE A 83 -9.65 4.38 -3.67
CA ILE A 83 -9.18 5.69 -4.11
C ILE A 83 -7.87 5.49 -4.85
N GLN A 84 -7.67 6.18 -5.96
CA GLN A 84 -6.46 6.00 -6.74
C GLN A 84 -5.26 6.52 -5.97
N ILE A 85 -4.28 5.65 -5.73
CA ILE A 85 -2.97 6.04 -5.24
C ILE A 85 -1.93 5.95 -6.35
N VAL A 86 -1.09 6.99 -6.44
CA VAL A 86 0.08 7.00 -7.33
C VAL A 86 1.36 6.80 -6.52
N ILE A 87 2.12 5.75 -6.83
CA ILE A 87 3.46 5.53 -6.27
C ILE A 87 4.49 6.11 -7.23
N TYR A 88 5.27 7.07 -6.76
CA TYR A 88 6.41 7.63 -7.49
C TYR A 88 7.70 6.96 -7.05
N ILE A 89 8.36 6.25 -7.96
CA ILE A 89 9.68 5.67 -7.75
C ILE A 89 10.73 6.71 -8.18
N LYS A 90 11.48 7.21 -7.20
CA LYS A 90 12.38 8.35 -7.31
C LYS A 90 13.82 7.90 -7.46
N ASN A 91 14.48 8.38 -8.52
CA ASN A 91 15.90 8.12 -8.73
C ASN A 91 16.77 9.07 -7.90
N THR A 92 16.64 8.94 -6.58
CA THR A 92 17.37 9.70 -5.57
C THR A 92 17.64 8.78 -4.38
N ASP A 93 18.69 9.04 -3.61
CA ASP A 93 19.03 8.24 -2.43
C ASP A 93 18.03 8.40 -1.28
N TYR A 94 17.29 9.51 -1.28
CA TYR A 94 16.28 9.83 -0.29
C TYR A 94 15.18 10.71 -0.88
N VAL A 95 14.03 10.72 -0.20
CA VAL A 95 12.94 11.66 -0.40
C VAL A 95 13.02 12.73 0.70
N LYS A 96 12.77 13.99 0.34
CA LYS A 96 12.68 15.08 1.33
C LYS A 96 11.25 15.26 1.83
N LEU A 97 11.08 15.34 3.16
CA LEU A 97 9.86 15.80 3.81
C LEU A 97 9.76 17.34 3.77
N GLN A 98 8.60 17.90 4.14
CA GLN A 98 8.40 19.36 4.13
C GLN A 98 9.32 20.10 5.12
N ASN A 99 9.65 19.46 6.24
CA ASN A 99 10.62 19.94 7.23
C ASN A 99 12.09 19.79 6.79
N GLY A 100 12.36 19.27 5.59
CA GLY A 100 13.70 19.04 5.05
C GLY A 100 14.35 17.71 5.45
N GLU A 101 13.69 16.91 6.30
CA GLU A 101 14.18 15.59 6.71
C GLU A 101 14.28 14.63 5.52
N LYS A 102 15.31 13.78 5.53
CA LYS A 102 15.60 12.80 4.49
C LYS A 102 15.08 11.43 4.92
N VAL A 103 14.17 10.86 4.14
CA VAL A 103 13.55 9.55 4.39
C VAL A 103 13.65 8.65 3.17
N SER A 104 13.57 7.34 3.36
CA SER A 104 13.57 6.36 2.25
C SER A 104 12.26 6.36 1.47
N ALA A 105 11.15 6.64 2.14
CA ALA A 105 9.82 6.67 1.55
C ALA A 105 8.89 7.63 2.31
N LYS A 106 7.79 8.02 1.66
CA LYS A 106 6.70 8.76 2.31
C LYS A 106 5.35 8.53 1.63
N PHE A 107 4.30 8.49 2.42
CA PHE A 107 2.91 8.56 2.00
C PHE A 107 2.35 9.95 2.27
N TRP A 108 1.48 10.41 1.38
CA TRP A 108 0.68 11.61 1.57
C TRP A 108 -0.79 11.29 1.29
N GLY A 109 -1.60 11.31 2.34
CA GLY A 109 -3.05 11.22 2.31
C GLY A 109 -3.67 12.62 2.36
N PRO A 110 -4.53 13.01 1.40
CA PRO A 110 -5.21 14.29 1.45
C PRO A 110 -6.25 14.34 2.57
N TYR A 111 -6.28 15.47 3.27
CA TYR A 111 -7.41 15.89 4.11
C TYR A 111 -8.53 16.59 3.30
N ILE A 112 -8.28 16.89 2.01
CA ILE A 112 -9.20 17.63 1.12
C ILE A 112 -9.39 16.81 -0.16
N ASP A 113 -10.66 16.59 -0.52
CA ASP A 113 -11.17 15.69 -1.57
C ASP A 113 -10.64 15.91 -3.01
N THR A 114 -10.05 17.07 -3.29
CA THR A 114 -9.60 17.44 -4.65
C THR A 114 -8.23 16.87 -5.04
N LYS A 115 -7.46 16.34 -4.09
CA LYS A 115 -6.11 15.80 -4.37
C LYS A 115 -6.11 14.29 -4.22
N MET A 116 -5.37 13.60 -5.09
CA MET A 116 -5.21 12.14 -5.02
C MET A 116 -4.07 11.80 -4.06
N PRO A 117 -4.21 10.75 -3.22
CA PRO A 117 -3.11 10.28 -2.39
C PRO A 117 -1.94 9.80 -3.25
N TYR A 118 -0.74 9.91 -2.71
CA TYR A 118 0.44 9.41 -3.37
C TYR A 118 1.49 8.93 -2.37
N ALA A 119 2.36 8.04 -2.84
CA ALA A 119 3.57 7.66 -2.14
C ALA A 119 4.80 8.01 -2.98
N SER A 120 5.93 8.26 -2.34
CA SER A 120 7.23 8.44 -3.00
C SER A 120 8.25 7.52 -2.36
N ILE A 121 8.98 6.76 -3.17
CA ILE A 121 9.99 5.79 -2.71
C ILE A 121 11.33 6.14 -3.37
N ALA A 122 12.37 6.37 -2.58
CA ALA A 122 13.72 6.61 -3.06
C ALA A 122 14.42 5.28 -3.40
N VAL A 123 15.00 5.19 -4.59
CA VAL A 123 15.69 3.99 -5.09
C VAL A 123 17.06 4.29 -5.72
N GLY A 124 17.55 5.54 -5.63
CA GLY A 124 18.85 5.92 -6.21
C GLY A 124 20.05 5.24 -5.54
N TRP A 125 19.84 4.68 -4.36
CA TRP A 125 20.83 3.89 -3.61
C TRP A 125 20.93 2.43 -4.09
N PHE A 126 20.06 1.99 -5.01
CA PHE A 126 20.10 0.62 -5.55
C PHE A 126 21.38 0.40 -6.36
N ASP A 127 22.09 -0.69 -6.07
CA ASP A 127 23.34 -1.05 -6.72
C ASP A 127 23.08 -2.14 -7.79
N SER A 128 23.19 -1.74 -9.06
CA SER A 128 22.96 -2.62 -10.22
C SER A 128 23.98 -3.75 -10.33
N GLU A 129 25.17 -3.58 -9.73
CA GLU A 129 26.28 -4.53 -9.83
C GLU A 129 26.14 -5.70 -8.85
N LEU A 130 25.25 -5.59 -7.85
CA LEU A 130 24.96 -6.69 -6.94
C LEU A 130 24.36 -7.89 -7.69
N THR A 131 24.56 -9.08 -7.15
CA THR A 131 24.02 -10.33 -7.70
C THR A 131 23.50 -11.25 -6.60
N GLY A 132 22.67 -12.22 -6.97
CA GLY A 132 22.06 -13.20 -6.07
C GLY A 132 21.34 -12.55 -4.89
N ALA A 133 21.48 -13.17 -3.71
CA ALA A 133 20.78 -12.77 -2.49
C ALA A 133 20.99 -11.30 -2.09
N ALA A 134 22.16 -10.70 -2.40
CA ALA A 134 22.42 -9.30 -2.06
C ALA A 134 21.52 -8.34 -2.87
N LYS A 135 21.34 -8.62 -4.16
CA LYS A 135 20.45 -7.87 -5.05
C LYS A 135 18.98 -8.11 -4.69
N ASP A 136 18.60 -9.37 -4.43
CA ASP A 136 17.25 -9.71 -4.00
C ASP A 136 16.86 -8.99 -2.71
N ASN A 137 17.79 -8.88 -1.75
CA ASN A 137 17.57 -8.14 -0.51
C ASN A 137 17.34 -6.64 -0.74
N GLN A 138 18.03 -6.00 -1.69
CA GLN A 138 17.77 -4.61 -2.04
C GLN A 138 16.40 -4.44 -2.71
N LEU A 139 16.03 -5.33 -3.63
CA LEU A 139 14.70 -5.33 -4.25
C LEU A 139 13.61 -5.53 -3.18
N ALA A 140 13.77 -6.49 -2.29
CA ALA A 140 12.85 -6.74 -1.18
C ALA A 140 12.71 -5.52 -0.25
N THR A 141 13.79 -4.76 -0.03
CA THR A 141 13.77 -3.51 0.75
C THR A 141 12.93 -2.42 0.06
N ILE A 142 13.02 -2.31 -1.27
CA ILE A 142 12.19 -1.39 -2.06
C ILE A 142 10.71 -1.83 -1.98
N LEU A 143 10.42 -3.12 -2.12
CA LEU A 143 9.06 -3.65 -2.00
C LEU A 143 8.49 -3.47 -0.58
N CYS A 144 9.30 -3.65 0.46
CA CYS A 144 8.92 -3.35 1.84
C CYS A 144 8.57 -1.88 2.01
N SER A 145 9.34 -0.97 1.42
CA SER A 145 9.04 0.47 1.46
C SER A 145 7.68 0.76 0.82
N ILE A 146 7.37 0.13 -0.32
CA ILE A 146 6.04 0.22 -0.94
C ILE A 146 4.95 -0.34 -0.02
N GLY A 147 5.16 -1.52 0.57
CA GLY A 147 4.22 -2.14 1.49
C GLY A 147 3.97 -1.30 2.75
N HIS A 148 4.99 -0.60 3.25
CA HIS A 148 4.89 0.31 4.40
C HIS A 148 3.98 1.50 4.04
N GLU A 149 4.25 2.19 2.94
CA GLU A 149 3.44 3.34 2.51
C GLU A 149 2.01 2.94 2.11
N LEU A 150 1.82 1.77 1.53
CA LEU A 150 0.49 1.24 1.25
C LEU A 150 -0.27 0.90 2.53
N SER A 151 0.41 0.46 3.59
CA SER A 151 -0.23 0.25 4.88
C SER A 151 -0.74 1.57 5.48
N HIS A 152 0.02 2.66 5.33
CA HIS A 152 -0.46 4.00 5.67
C HIS A 152 -1.67 4.43 4.82
N TYR A 153 -1.66 4.11 3.53
CA TYR A 153 -2.83 4.33 2.68
C TYR A 153 -4.08 3.60 3.21
N TYR A 154 -3.96 2.33 3.62
CA TYR A 154 -5.09 1.58 4.19
C TYR A 154 -5.53 2.09 5.57
N GLN A 155 -4.59 2.55 6.40
CA GLN A 155 -4.91 3.26 7.64
C GLN A 155 -5.73 4.52 7.33
N TRP A 156 -5.28 5.33 6.38
CA TRP A 156 -5.97 6.56 5.96
C TRP A 156 -7.36 6.32 5.34
N LEU A 157 -7.53 5.21 4.60
CA LEU A 157 -8.85 4.82 4.11
C LEU A 157 -9.82 4.47 5.24
N SER A 158 -9.31 3.79 6.28
CA SER A 158 -10.11 3.23 7.36
C SER A 158 -10.31 4.17 8.54
N ASP A 159 -9.62 5.32 8.54
CA ASP A 159 -9.68 6.30 9.61
C ASP A 159 -11.00 7.09 9.59
N PRO A 160 -11.86 6.96 10.60
CA PRO A 160 -13.09 7.74 10.70
C PRO A 160 -12.83 9.21 11.07
N LYS A 161 -11.64 9.52 11.60
CA LYS A 161 -11.24 10.84 12.10
C LYS A 161 -10.30 11.55 11.13
N TRP A 162 -10.58 11.40 9.85
CA TRP A 162 -9.77 11.91 8.75
C TRP A 162 -9.53 13.42 8.76
N SER A 163 -10.22 14.21 9.61
CA SER A 163 -10.03 15.66 9.79
C SER A 163 -9.37 16.06 11.11
N GLU A 164 -9.04 15.10 11.99
CA GLU A 164 -8.45 15.37 13.31
C GLU A 164 -6.92 15.17 13.27
N GLU A 165 -6.21 15.92 14.12
CA GLU A 165 -4.78 15.70 14.34
C GLU A 165 -4.58 14.43 15.17
N LYS A 166 -3.74 13.52 14.69
CA LYS A 166 -3.42 12.28 15.41
C LYS A 166 -2.50 12.57 16.59
N SER A 167 -2.77 11.94 17.73
CA SER A 167 -1.83 11.95 18.84
C SER A 167 -0.52 11.24 18.47
N LYS A 168 0.58 11.60 19.14
CA LYS A 168 1.87 10.93 18.99
C LYS A 168 1.78 9.41 19.21
N ALA A 169 0.92 8.97 20.13
CA ALA A 169 0.73 7.54 20.41
C ALA A 169 0.06 6.81 19.24
N GLU A 170 -0.93 7.43 18.59
CA GLU A 170 -1.59 6.90 17.39
C GLU A 170 -0.61 6.78 16.23
N ILE A 171 0.17 7.85 15.97
CA ILE A 171 1.21 7.84 14.93
C ILE A 171 2.21 6.70 15.17
N MET A 172 2.73 6.57 16.39
CA MET A 172 3.67 5.50 16.72
C MET A 172 3.07 4.09 16.57
N ARG A 173 1.77 3.93 16.85
CA ARG A 173 1.07 2.66 16.64
C ARG A 173 0.93 2.36 15.15
N GLU A 174 0.54 3.34 14.36
CA GLU A 174 0.37 3.21 12.92
C GLU A 174 1.69 2.88 12.21
N GLU A 175 2.79 3.52 12.60
CA GLU A 175 4.14 3.21 12.10
C GLU A 175 4.57 1.77 12.41
N ARG A 176 4.35 1.31 13.65
CA ARG A 176 4.65 -0.09 14.01
C ARG A 176 3.82 -1.08 13.20
N GLN A 177 2.55 -0.76 13.00
CA GLN A 177 1.63 -1.58 12.23
C GLN A 177 2.01 -1.60 10.74
N ALA A 178 2.35 -0.45 10.15
CA ALA A 178 2.80 -0.35 8.77
C ALA A 178 4.09 -1.14 8.54
N LYS A 179 5.04 -1.05 9.47
CA LYS A 179 6.27 -1.84 9.44
C LYS A 179 6.00 -3.34 9.53
N TYR A 180 5.07 -3.77 10.38
CA TYR A 180 4.67 -5.17 10.46
C TYR A 180 4.08 -5.64 9.12
N TYR A 181 3.07 -4.94 8.60
CA TYR A 181 2.39 -5.32 7.37
C TYR A 181 3.30 -5.30 6.14
N SER A 182 4.25 -4.36 6.08
CA SER A 182 5.22 -4.28 4.99
C SER A 182 6.02 -5.58 4.80
N LYS A 183 6.41 -6.23 5.91
CA LYS A 183 7.12 -7.50 5.87
C LYS A 183 6.19 -8.62 5.43
N GLN A 184 5.02 -8.71 6.08
CA GLN A 184 4.06 -9.77 5.79
C GLN A 184 3.62 -9.78 4.32
N ILE A 185 3.39 -8.61 3.72
CA ILE A 185 2.95 -8.55 2.32
C ILE A 185 4.06 -8.91 1.33
N VAL A 186 5.32 -8.59 1.65
CA VAL A 186 6.47 -8.96 0.82
C VAL A 186 6.78 -10.45 0.96
N ASP A 187 6.74 -10.99 2.18
CA ASP A 187 6.89 -12.43 2.43
C ASP A 187 5.79 -13.22 1.70
N TYR A 188 4.55 -12.73 1.76
CA TYR A 188 3.44 -13.36 1.05
C TYR A 188 3.63 -13.29 -0.47
N TYR A 189 4.07 -12.15 -1.01
CA TYR A 189 4.42 -12.04 -2.43
C TYR A 189 5.53 -13.01 -2.84
N ALA A 190 6.59 -13.12 -2.05
CA ALA A 190 7.71 -14.00 -2.32
C ALA A 190 7.26 -15.46 -2.47
N ASN A 191 6.35 -15.92 -1.60
CA ASN A 191 5.77 -17.27 -1.67
C ASN A 191 4.87 -17.53 -2.89
N THR A 192 4.55 -16.51 -3.70
CA THR A 192 3.79 -16.65 -4.95
C THR A 192 4.66 -16.63 -6.21
N ARG A 193 5.98 -16.55 -6.06
CA ARG A 193 6.95 -16.46 -7.15
C ARG A 193 7.91 -17.63 -7.08
N GLU A 194 8.26 -18.17 -8.24
CA GLU A 194 9.45 -19.03 -8.33
C GLU A 194 10.67 -18.14 -8.13
N HIS A 195 11.50 -18.48 -7.14
CA HIS A 195 12.81 -17.87 -6.99
C HIS A 195 13.70 -18.35 -8.16
N PRO A 196 14.42 -17.45 -8.86
CA PRO A 196 15.34 -17.85 -9.92
C PRO A 196 16.49 -18.73 -9.40
#